data_AF-A0AA96NC59-F1
#
_entry.id   AF-A0AA96NC59-F1
#
_cell.length_a   1.000
_cell.length_b   1.000
_cell.length_c   1.000
_cell.angle_alpha   90.00
_cell.angle_beta   90.00
_cell.angle_gamma   90.00
#
_symmetry.space_group_name_H-M   'P 1'
#
loop_
_entity.id
_entity.type
_entity.pdbx_description
1 polymer ?
#
loop_
_entity_poly.entity_id
_entity_poly.type
_entity_poly.pdbx_seq_one_letter_code
_entity_poly.pdbx_strand_id
1 'polypeptide(L)'
;MHKSLKYTLIVLGCLAAMFIWFLLWLKCNPIHIGGANGQVKPAYCSIGEKWQEKQRKKETMKTIEEIKKNLEFTCVHEKRPPLSEETQKLYNYALHRDLNHMWPGQRGDGFWDELLPYYRIAAANGDYKANVRLQFLLSDGWTKVPDIEAETEVHKLYKMLHKQLPATAYYLLKGYIEDGYGVSAPPDSELAFLRKAADMGSRDAQYALAEKIAWLDDEPTREFRLDLMRKIHQCASEQGQGASSLELGSHFQISDRFDEAVKAYHQGTKNGNHLSAHILSYAFKAGKERGSNDFLDVETDEERARRYGIINTYLSDYEFMSPTVPDLDDIVPLPPAPLPEWDGKIAFQRWVEGDEPPKPSDELIKKLADKAGLDVKTGLPL
;
A
#
# COMPACT_ATOMS: atom_id res chain seq x y z
N MET A 1 58.62 -42.42 50.24
CA MET A 1 57.29 -43.02 49.99
C MET A 1 56.09 -42.06 50.14
N HIS A 2 56.20 -40.88 50.78
CA HIS A 2 55.03 -39.99 51.04
C HIS A 2 54.47 -39.18 49.85
N LYS A 3 55.26 -38.85 48.81
CA LYS A 3 54.77 -38.05 47.67
C LYS A 3 53.84 -38.84 46.74
N SER A 4 54.14 -40.12 46.50
CA SER A 4 53.32 -41.01 45.67
C SER A 4 51.89 -41.17 46.24
N LEU A 5 51.78 -41.30 47.57
CA LEU A 5 50.49 -41.43 48.26
C LEU A 5 49.59 -40.17 48.15
N LYS A 6 50.18 -38.96 48.14
CA LYS A 6 49.43 -37.72 47.95
C LYS A 6 48.87 -37.59 46.54
N TYR A 7 49.64 -37.94 45.52
CA TYR A 7 49.18 -37.89 44.14
C TYR A 7 48.12 -38.94 43.86
N THR A 8 48.25 -40.16 44.40
CA THR A 8 47.20 -41.18 44.28
C THR A 8 45.91 -40.75 44.96
N LEU A 9 45.97 -40.10 46.13
CA LEU A 9 44.76 -39.57 46.79
C LEU A 9 44.09 -38.43 46.02
N ILE A 10 44.85 -37.53 45.39
CA ILE A 10 44.31 -36.46 44.54
C ILE A 10 43.67 -37.04 43.28
N VAL A 11 44.35 -37.97 42.62
CA VAL A 11 43.80 -38.64 41.42
C VAL A 11 42.55 -39.44 41.78
N LEU A 12 42.54 -40.16 42.91
CA LEU A 12 41.35 -40.84 43.41
C LEU A 12 40.22 -39.86 43.75
N GLY A 13 40.53 -38.70 44.33
CA GLY A 13 39.56 -37.63 44.60
C GLY A 13 38.96 -37.04 43.32
N CYS A 14 39.78 -36.76 42.31
CA CYS A 14 39.32 -36.28 41.00
C CYS A 14 38.50 -37.35 40.26
N LEU A 15 38.92 -38.61 40.31
CA LEU A 15 38.16 -39.73 39.74
C LEU A 15 36.84 -39.93 40.47
N ALA A 16 36.80 -39.81 41.80
CA ALA A 16 35.57 -39.87 42.58
C ALA A 16 34.63 -38.69 42.25
N ALA A 17 35.15 -37.47 42.11
CA ALA A 17 34.35 -36.31 41.72
C ALA A 17 33.81 -36.46 40.28
N MET A 18 34.63 -36.90 39.33
CA MET A 18 34.20 -37.20 37.96
C MET A 18 33.17 -38.34 37.94
N PHE A 19 33.33 -39.36 38.76
CA PHE A 19 32.37 -40.45 38.89
C PHE A 19 31.04 -39.98 39.50
N ILE A 20 31.07 -39.12 40.51
CA ILE A 20 29.86 -38.50 41.08
C ILE A 20 29.15 -37.63 40.03
N TRP A 21 29.91 -36.84 39.25
CA TRP A 21 29.36 -36.02 38.18
C TRP A 21 28.76 -36.88 37.06
N PHE A 22 29.42 -37.98 36.70
CA PHE A 22 28.93 -38.95 35.74
C PHE A 22 27.68 -39.68 36.25
N LEU A 23 27.61 -40.05 37.53
CA LEU A 23 26.41 -40.62 38.15
C LEU A 23 25.25 -39.62 38.19
N LEU A 24 25.51 -38.34 38.48
CA LEU A 24 24.51 -37.27 38.41
C LEU A 24 24.03 -37.05 36.97
N TRP A 25 24.94 -37.12 36.00
CA TRP A 25 24.61 -37.02 34.58
C TRP A 25 23.77 -38.22 34.10
N LEU A 26 24.10 -39.44 34.51
CA LEU A 26 23.30 -40.65 34.23
C LEU A 26 21.90 -40.57 34.85
N LYS A 27 21.75 -39.94 36.03
CA LYS A 27 20.44 -39.67 36.65
C LYS A 27 19.59 -38.67 35.84
N CYS A 28 20.22 -37.79 35.07
CA CYS A 28 19.52 -36.82 34.21
C CYS A 28 19.37 -37.30 32.75
N ASN A 29 20.16 -38.28 32.30
CA ASN A 29 20.18 -38.86 30.95
C ASN A 29 20.25 -40.40 31.01
N PRO A 30 19.16 -41.08 31.40
CA PRO A 30 19.14 -42.54 31.42
C PRO A 30 19.32 -43.11 30.02
N ILE A 31 20.20 -44.10 29.88
CA ILE A 31 20.38 -44.84 28.62
C ILE A 31 19.20 -45.82 28.49
N HIS A 32 18.32 -45.59 27.53
CA HIS A 32 17.13 -46.42 27.32
C HIS A 32 17.46 -47.65 26.48
N ILE A 33 17.29 -48.85 27.06
CA ILE A 33 17.27 -50.12 26.34
C ILE A 33 15.89 -50.75 26.59
N GLY A 34 14.91 -50.36 25.75
CA GLY A 34 13.56 -50.95 25.70
C GLY A 34 12.46 -50.20 26.48
N GLY A 35 11.32 -49.97 25.81
CA GLY A 35 9.99 -49.69 26.39
C GLY A 35 9.79 -48.32 27.05
N ALA A 36 8.98 -47.46 26.41
CA ALA A 36 8.58 -46.15 26.91
C ALA A 36 7.78 -46.24 28.22
N ASN A 37 8.42 -45.87 29.33
CA ASN A 37 7.76 -45.35 30.53
C ASN A 37 8.52 -44.09 30.94
N GLY A 38 7.91 -42.92 30.70
CA GLY A 38 8.51 -41.62 31.00
C GLY A 38 8.70 -41.43 32.50
N GLN A 39 9.94 -41.63 32.98
CA GLN A 39 10.31 -41.20 34.33
C GLN A 39 10.54 -39.68 34.33
N VAL A 40 9.85 -38.99 35.24
CA VAL A 40 10.01 -37.54 35.45
C VAL A 40 11.43 -37.29 35.97
N LYS A 41 12.24 -36.53 35.21
CA LYS A 41 13.60 -36.16 35.61
C LYS A 41 13.57 -35.42 36.95
N PRO A 42 14.54 -35.65 37.88
CA PRO A 42 14.64 -34.86 39.10
C PRO A 42 14.73 -33.36 38.81
N ALA A 43 14.09 -32.52 39.62
CA ALA A 43 13.95 -31.07 39.35
C ALA A 43 15.29 -30.35 39.10
N TYR A 44 16.38 -30.79 39.75
CA TYR A 44 17.72 -30.20 39.57
C TYR A 44 18.30 -30.44 38.16
N CYS A 45 17.87 -31.49 37.45
CA CYS A 45 18.27 -31.75 36.07
C CYS A 45 17.72 -30.70 35.09
N SER A 46 16.62 -30.03 35.44
CA SER A 46 15.98 -29.00 34.59
C SER A 46 16.53 -27.59 34.82
N ILE A 47 17.42 -27.36 35.80
CA ILE A 47 17.91 -26.02 36.13
C ILE A 47 18.73 -25.42 34.99
N GLY A 48 19.61 -26.22 34.36
CA GLY A 48 20.39 -25.81 33.19
C GLY A 48 19.50 -25.56 31.97
N GLU A 49 18.50 -26.42 31.74
CA GLU A 49 17.51 -26.27 30.66
C GLU A 49 16.66 -25.01 30.85
N LYS A 50 16.21 -24.71 32.09
CA LYS A 50 15.47 -23.49 32.45
C LYS A 50 16.31 -22.22 32.30
N TRP A 51 17.60 -22.29 32.66
CA TRP A 51 18.52 -21.16 32.46
C TRP A 51 18.77 -20.89 30.97
N GLN A 52 19.00 -21.93 30.17
CA GLN A 52 19.14 -21.83 28.73
C GLN A 52 17.85 -21.35 28.05
N GLU A 53 16.68 -21.83 28.49
CA GLU A 53 15.38 -21.35 28.02
C GLU A 53 15.19 -19.86 28.34
N LYS A 54 15.61 -19.41 29.53
CA LYS A 54 15.58 -17.99 29.91
C LYS A 54 16.52 -17.15 29.04
N GLN A 55 17.71 -17.65 28.71
CA GLN A 55 18.62 -16.95 27.78
C GLN A 55 18.04 -16.89 26.37
N ARG A 56 17.52 -18.01 25.83
CA ARG A 56 16.85 -18.03 24.52
C ARG A 56 15.67 -17.08 24.47
N LYS A 57 14.83 -17.01 25.52
CA LYS A 57 13.73 -16.04 25.62
C LYS A 57 14.26 -14.60 25.62
N LYS A 58 15.34 -14.32 26.35
CA LYS A 58 15.96 -12.99 26.39
C LYS A 58 16.57 -12.59 25.04
N GLU A 59 17.26 -13.50 24.37
CA GLU A 59 17.80 -13.29 23.02
C GLU A 59 16.67 -13.09 22.01
N THR A 60 15.63 -13.92 22.06
CA THR A 60 14.42 -13.76 21.21
C THR A 60 13.74 -12.42 21.44
N MET A 61 13.58 -12.00 22.70
CA MET A 61 13.04 -10.68 23.05
C MET A 61 13.89 -9.54 22.50
N LYS A 62 15.23 -9.64 22.62
CA LYS A 62 16.15 -8.64 22.05
C LYS A 62 16.02 -8.56 20.53
N THR A 63 15.92 -9.70 19.86
CA THR A 63 15.68 -9.76 18.40
C THR A 63 14.32 -9.14 18.03
N ILE A 64 13.27 -9.38 18.82
CA ILE A 64 11.95 -8.76 18.61
C ILE A 64 12.02 -7.24 18.78
N GLU A 65 12.74 -6.72 19.77
CA GLU A 65 12.93 -5.27 19.95
C GLU A 65 13.67 -4.64 18.77
N GLU A 66 14.73 -5.28 18.27
CA GLU A 66 15.46 -4.84 17.09
C GLU A 66 14.60 -4.89 15.81
N ILE A 67 13.80 -5.94 15.64
CA ILE A 67 12.84 -6.04 14.53
C ILE A 67 11.79 -4.93 14.61
N LYS A 68 11.20 -4.69 15.78
CA LYS A 68 10.20 -3.62 15.98
C LYS A 68 10.79 -2.26 15.64
N LYS A 69 12.03 -2.00 16.04
CA LYS A 69 12.75 -0.77 15.70
C LYS A 69 12.95 -0.62 14.18
N ASN A 70 13.33 -1.70 13.48
CA ASN A 70 13.48 -1.68 12.02
C ASN A 70 12.14 -1.55 11.29
N LEU A 71 11.03 -1.90 11.95
CA LEU A 71 9.68 -1.78 11.43
C LEU A 71 8.99 -0.45 11.81
N GLU A 72 9.66 0.43 12.55
CA GLU A 72 9.14 1.77 12.84
C GLU A 72 8.76 2.48 11.53
N PHE A 73 7.56 3.07 11.52
CA PHE A 73 7.02 3.80 10.40
C PHE A 73 6.72 5.23 10.85
N THR A 74 7.18 6.20 10.06
CA THR A 74 6.84 7.60 10.22
C THR A 74 6.00 8.00 9.03
N CYS A 75 4.83 8.61 9.28
CA CYS A 75 4.00 9.11 8.20
C CYS A 75 4.73 10.23 7.45
N VAL A 76 5.00 9.98 6.17
CA VAL A 76 5.54 10.96 5.23
C VAL A 76 4.52 11.09 4.11
N HIS A 77 4.17 12.33 3.77
CA HIS A 77 3.39 12.62 2.57
C HIS A 77 4.36 12.95 1.44
N GLU A 78 4.21 12.29 0.29
CA GLU A 78 5.02 12.64 -0.87
C GLU A 78 4.65 14.04 -1.35
N LYS A 79 5.64 14.93 -1.40
CA LYS A 79 5.45 16.30 -1.87
C LYS A 79 5.23 16.28 -3.39
N ARG A 80 4.05 16.71 -3.82
CA ARG A 80 3.72 16.83 -5.25
C ARG A 80 4.06 18.23 -5.75
N PRO A 81 4.98 18.39 -6.72
CA PRO A 81 5.26 19.69 -7.32
C PRO A 81 3.99 20.30 -7.96
N PRO A 82 3.83 21.63 -7.95
CA PRO A 82 2.70 22.25 -8.63
C PRO A 82 2.77 21.99 -10.14
N LEU A 83 1.62 21.74 -10.76
CA LEU A 83 1.49 21.51 -12.19
C LEU A 83 1.13 22.81 -12.90
N SER A 84 1.71 23.05 -14.07
CA SER A 84 1.43 24.26 -14.85
C SER A 84 0.06 24.16 -15.52
N GLU A 85 -0.65 25.28 -15.64
CA GLU A 85 -1.90 25.34 -16.40
C GLU A 85 -1.70 24.95 -17.87
N GLU A 86 -0.55 25.31 -18.46
CA GLU A 86 -0.21 24.98 -19.85
C GLU A 86 -0.12 23.47 -20.07
N THR A 87 0.59 22.74 -19.21
CA THR A 87 0.68 21.28 -19.31
C THR A 87 -0.64 20.60 -18.95
N GLN A 88 -1.39 21.14 -17.99
CA GLN A 88 -2.71 20.60 -17.62
C GLN A 88 -3.74 20.73 -18.75
N LYS A 89 -3.63 21.72 -19.65
CA LYS A 89 -4.45 21.77 -20.88
C LYS A 89 -4.19 20.56 -21.78
N LEU A 90 -2.92 20.21 -22.00
CA LEU A 90 -2.55 19.03 -22.80
C LEU A 90 -2.99 17.75 -22.11
N TYR A 91 -2.72 17.62 -20.80
CA TYR A 91 -3.07 16.44 -20.02
C TYR A 91 -4.58 16.21 -19.97
N ASN A 92 -5.39 17.23 -19.63
CA ASN A 92 -6.84 17.07 -19.50
C ASN A 92 -7.52 16.80 -20.85
N TYR A 93 -7.05 17.43 -21.94
CA TYR A 93 -7.53 17.12 -23.29
C TYR A 93 -7.31 15.64 -23.64
N ALA A 94 -6.09 15.14 -23.43
CA ALA A 94 -5.76 13.75 -23.70
C ALA A 94 -6.51 12.79 -22.76
N LEU A 95 -6.55 13.09 -21.45
CA LEU A 95 -7.20 12.26 -20.44
C LEU A 95 -8.70 12.12 -20.67
N HIS A 96 -9.39 13.20 -21.03
CA HIS A 96 -10.83 13.15 -21.28
C HIS A 96 -11.17 12.17 -22.40
N ARG A 97 -10.40 12.23 -23.49
CA ARG A 97 -10.55 11.34 -24.66
C ARG A 97 -10.13 9.91 -24.35
N ASP A 98 -9.02 9.75 -23.64
CA ASP A 98 -8.51 8.47 -23.15
C ASP A 98 -9.56 7.71 -22.32
N LEU A 99 -10.13 8.36 -21.29
CA LEU A 99 -11.12 7.75 -20.42
C LEU A 99 -12.42 7.42 -21.18
N ASN A 100 -12.93 8.32 -22.02
CA ASN A 100 -14.14 8.08 -22.80
C ASN A 100 -13.97 6.97 -23.87
N HIS A 101 -12.73 6.69 -24.30
CA HIS A 101 -12.44 5.60 -25.23
C HIS A 101 -12.06 4.28 -24.54
N MET A 102 -11.75 4.28 -23.24
CA MET A 102 -11.29 3.08 -22.53
C MET A 102 -12.30 1.92 -22.51
N TRP A 103 -13.60 2.22 -22.39
CA TRP A 103 -14.65 1.20 -22.42
C TRP A 103 -15.04 0.73 -23.84
N PRO A 104 -15.28 1.63 -24.83
CA PRO A 104 -15.61 1.20 -26.19
C PRO A 104 -14.39 0.72 -27.02
N GLY A 105 -13.18 1.12 -26.63
CA GLY A 105 -11.94 0.83 -27.35
C GLY A 105 -11.35 -0.54 -27.05
N GLN A 106 -10.31 -0.89 -27.81
CA GLN A 106 -9.57 -2.15 -27.62
C GLN A 106 -8.07 -1.86 -27.59
N ARG A 107 -7.32 -2.61 -26.78
CA ARG A 107 -5.85 -2.52 -26.75
C ARG A 107 -5.29 -2.67 -28.17
N GLY A 108 -4.44 -1.72 -28.58
CA GLY A 108 -3.82 -1.73 -29.89
C GLY A 108 -4.75 -1.34 -31.06
N ASP A 109 -5.93 -0.75 -30.81
CA ASP A 109 -6.78 -0.20 -31.89
C ASP A 109 -6.15 1.05 -32.57
N GLY A 110 -5.19 1.69 -31.90
CA GLY A 110 -4.41 2.84 -32.38
C GLY A 110 -4.96 4.20 -31.96
N PHE A 111 -6.08 4.24 -31.23
CA PHE A 111 -6.63 5.50 -30.73
C PHE A 111 -5.66 6.22 -29.79
N TRP A 112 -5.04 5.48 -28.86
CA TRP A 112 -4.11 6.06 -27.89
C TRP A 112 -2.83 6.61 -28.54
N ASP A 113 -2.46 6.14 -29.74
CA ASP A 113 -1.28 6.65 -30.46
C ASP A 113 -1.44 8.14 -30.80
N GLU A 114 -2.67 8.59 -31.07
CA GLU A 114 -3.00 9.99 -31.34
C GLU A 114 -2.86 10.86 -30.08
N LEU A 115 -2.91 10.27 -28.89
CA LEU A 115 -2.81 10.95 -27.60
C LEU A 115 -1.37 11.06 -27.09
N LEU A 116 -0.46 10.22 -27.60
CA LEU A 116 0.94 10.16 -27.17
C LEU A 116 1.66 11.51 -27.20
N PRO A 117 1.53 12.37 -28.24
CA PRO A 117 2.25 13.63 -28.27
C PRO A 117 1.86 14.55 -27.11
N TYR A 118 0.57 14.59 -26.74
CA TYR A 118 0.09 15.41 -25.63
C TYR A 118 0.67 14.95 -24.29
N TYR A 119 0.65 13.64 -24.04
CA TYR A 119 1.21 13.09 -22.81
C TYR A 119 2.74 13.23 -22.73
N ARG A 120 3.46 12.95 -23.83
CA ARG A 120 4.92 13.09 -23.91
C ARG A 120 5.36 14.53 -23.66
N ILE A 121 4.74 15.50 -24.34
CA ILE A 121 5.08 16.92 -24.22
C ILE A 121 4.73 17.44 -22.82
N ALA A 122 3.59 17.05 -22.25
CA ALA A 122 3.23 17.42 -20.89
C ALA A 122 4.21 16.83 -19.86
N ALA A 123 4.52 15.53 -19.95
CA ALA A 123 5.47 14.86 -19.06
C ALA A 123 6.87 15.48 -19.12
N ALA A 124 7.35 15.83 -20.32
CA ALA A 124 8.63 16.52 -20.53
C ALA A 124 8.68 17.92 -19.92
N ASN A 125 7.52 18.55 -19.74
CA ASN A 125 7.39 19.86 -19.11
C ASN A 125 7.02 19.80 -17.62
N GLY A 126 7.18 18.64 -16.97
CA GLY A 126 7.01 18.51 -15.52
C GLY A 126 5.64 17.98 -15.08
N ASP A 127 4.81 17.53 -16.02
CA ASP A 127 3.51 16.97 -15.69
C ASP A 127 3.61 15.50 -15.27
N TYR A 128 3.76 15.27 -13.96
CA TYR A 128 3.87 13.91 -13.44
C TYR A 128 2.60 13.08 -13.65
N LYS A 129 1.41 13.70 -13.79
CA LYS A 129 0.18 12.96 -14.06
C LYS A 129 0.18 12.41 -15.48
N ALA A 130 0.57 13.24 -16.45
CA ALA A 130 0.78 12.82 -17.83
C ALA A 130 1.85 11.72 -17.92
N ASN A 131 2.93 11.85 -17.16
CA ASN A 131 4.00 10.87 -17.11
C ASN A 131 3.50 9.49 -16.61
N VAL A 132 2.81 9.45 -15.46
CA VAL A 132 2.27 8.19 -14.90
C VAL A 132 1.24 7.56 -15.84
N ARG A 133 0.34 8.36 -16.42
CA ARG A 133 -0.67 7.84 -17.35
C ARG A 133 -0.03 7.28 -18.62
N LEU A 134 0.97 7.97 -19.18
CA LEU A 134 1.70 7.50 -20.34
C LEU A 134 2.45 6.19 -20.07
N GLN A 135 3.09 6.07 -18.91
CA GLN A 135 3.75 4.82 -18.52
C GLN A 135 2.75 3.66 -18.51
N PHE A 136 1.56 3.84 -17.93
CA PHE A 136 0.49 2.84 -17.97
C PHE A 136 0.06 2.48 -19.40
N LEU A 137 -0.20 3.46 -20.26
CA LEU A 137 -0.63 3.20 -21.64
C LEU A 137 0.41 2.39 -22.44
N LEU A 138 1.70 2.68 -22.23
CA LEU A 138 2.81 2.00 -22.88
C LEU A 138 3.04 0.59 -22.32
N SER A 139 3.03 0.43 -20.98
CA SER A 139 3.33 -0.86 -20.35
C SER A 139 2.22 -1.89 -20.49
N ASP A 140 0.95 -1.45 -20.49
CA ASP A 140 -0.21 -2.35 -20.62
C ASP A 140 -0.55 -2.70 -22.08
N GLY A 141 0.17 -2.16 -23.06
CA GLY A 141 -0.05 -2.42 -24.48
C GLY A 141 -1.32 -1.78 -25.05
N TRP A 142 -1.73 -0.62 -24.54
CA TRP A 142 -2.88 0.13 -25.09
C TRP A 142 -2.56 0.78 -26.44
N THR A 143 -1.28 1.06 -26.67
CA THR A 143 -0.75 1.72 -27.89
C THR A 143 -0.26 0.69 -28.91
N LYS A 144 0.00 1.11 -30.15
CA LYS A 144 0.67 0.26 -31.17
C LYS A 144 2.20 0.42 -31.16
N VAL A 145 2.76 1.11 -30.17
CA VAL A 145 4.21 1.26 -30.03
C VAL A 145 4.81 -0.14 -29.78
N PRO A 146 5.81 -0.58 -30.55
CA PRO A 146 6.45 -1.88 -30.34
C PRO A 146 7.00 -2.02 -28.90
N ASP A 147 6.87 -3.21 -28.30
CA ASP A 147 7.21 -3.46 -26.89
C ASP A 147 8.59 -2.93 -26.48
N ILE A 148 9.62 -3.18 -27.29
CA ILE A 148 11.00 -2.73 -27.01
C ILE A 148 11.11 -1.19 -27.00
N GLU A 149 10.36 -0.52 -27.87
CA GLU A 149 10.31 0.95 -27.92
C GLU A 149 9.54 1.50 -26.72
N ALA A 150 8.43 0.85 -26.35
CA ALA A 150 7.64 1.19 -25.17
C ALA A 150 8.46 1.05 -23.88
N GLU A 151 9.18 -0.06 -23.69
CA GLU A 151 10.07 -0.27 -22.54
C GLU A 151 11.14 0.82 -22.45
N THR A 152 11.76 1.16 -23.60
CA THR A 152 12.78 2.20 -23.67
C THR A 152 12.22 3.57 -23.28
N GLU A 153 10.99 3.87 -23.69
CA GLU A 153 10.30 5.11 -23.34
C GLU A 153 9.89 5.14 -21.87
N VAL A 154 9.32 4.07 -21.34
CA VAL A 154 8.95 3.93 -19.91
C VAL A 154 10.18 4.15 -19.02
N HIS A 155 11.36 3.64 -19.40
CA HIS A 155 12.61 3.91 -18.65
C HIS A 155 13.00 5.40 -18.62
N LYS A 156 12.79 6.12 -19.72
CA LYS A 156 13.03 7.58 -19.77
C LYS A 156 12.02 8.31 -18.89
N LEU A 157 10.74 7.94 -18.99
CA LEU A 157 9.65 8.50 -18.16
C LEU A 157 9.89 8.24 -16.67
N TYR A 158 10.33 7.04 -16.30
CA TYR A 158 10.75 6.70 -14.93
C TYR A 158 11.84 7.64 -14.42
N LYS A 159 12.90 7.89 -15.20
CA LYS A 159 13.98 8.82 -14.78
C LYS A 159 13.48 10.24 -14.57
N MET A 160 12.50 10.69 -15.36
CA MET A 160 11.88 12.01 -15.21
C MET A 160 10.99 12.06 -13.96
N LEU A 161 10.15 11.04 -13.79
CA LEU A 161 9.27 10.91 -12.64
C LEU A 161 10.06 10.80 -11.35
N HIS A 162 11.15 10.02 -11.33
CA HIS A 162 12.00 9.85 -10.16
C HIS A 162 12.62 11.18 -9.68
N LYS A 163 12.85 12.14 -10.57
CA LYS A 163 13.31 13.49 -10.18
C LYS A 163 12.20 14.35 -9.57
N GLN A 164 10.93 14.08 -9.88
CA GLN A 164 9.77 14.89 -9.48
C GLN A 164 9.02 14.28 -8.29
N LEU A 165 8.77 12.97 -8.36
CA LEU A 165 8.04 12.12 -7.42
C LEU A 165 8.82 10.81 -7.19
N PRO A 166 9.93 10.85 -6.44
CA PRO A 166 10.78 9.69 -6.25
C PRO A 166 10.08 8.53 -5.52
N ALA A 167 9.14 8.79 -4.61
CA ALA A 167 8.42 7.75 -3.90
C ALA A 167 7.46 7.02 -4.84
N THR A 168 6.67 7.78 -5.63
CA THR A 168 5.81 7.20 -6.68
C THR A 168 6.65 6.43 -7.69
N ALA A 169 7.79 6.97 -8.12
CA ALA A 169 8.68 6.27 -9.06
C ALA A 169 9.19 4.93 -8.51
N TYR A 170 9.67 4.88 -7.26
CA TYR A 170 10.09 3.61 -6.65
C TYR A 170 8.95 2.59 -6.56
N TYR A 171 7.72 3.04 -6.34
CA TYR A 171 6.56 2.17 -6.35
C TYR A 171 6.26 1.59 -7.75
N LEU A 172 6.36 2.41 -8.81
CA LEU A 172 6.23 1.91 -10.18
C LEU A 172 7.36 0.94 -10.55
N LEU A 173 8.61 1.23 -10.15
CA LEU A 173 9.74 0.33 -10.36
C LEU A 173 9.53 -1.03 -9.71
N LYS A 174 8.94 -1.06 -8.51
CA LYS A 174 8.55 -2.30 -7.85
C LYS A 174 7.60 -3.11 -8.72
N GLY A 175 6.60 -2.48 -9.34
CA GLY A 175 5.68 -3.15 -10.29
C GLY A 175 6.42 -3.69 -11.52
N TYR A 176 7.28 -2.88 -12.14
CA TYR A 176 8.07 -3.32 -13.30
C TYR A 176 8.98 -4.51 -12.99
N ILE A 177 9.54 -4.60 -11.78
CA ILE A 177 10.33 -5.75 -11.35
C ILE A 177 9.47 -7.02 -11.21
N GLU A 178 8.27 -6.90 -10.62
CA GLU A 178 7.36 -8.04 -10.46
C GLU A 178 6.84 -8.56 -11.80
N ASP A 179 6.53 -7.65 -12.73
CA ASP A 179 6.02 -8.00 -14.06
C ASP A 179 7.15 -8.41 -15.03
N GLY A 180 8.42 -8.20 -14.65
CA GLY A 180 9.57 -8.42 -15.53
C GLY A 180 9.65 -7.43 -16.69
N TYR A 181 9.03 -6.25 -16.57
CA TYR A 181 8.91 -5.25 -17.62
C TYR A 181 10.19 -4.39 -17.71
N GLY A 182 11.06 -4.69 -18.68
CA GLY A 182 12.26 -3.89 -19.00
C GLY A 182 13.31 -3.74 -17.87
N VAL A 183 13.17 -4.45 -16.75
CA VAL A 183 14.04 -4.33 -15.56
C VAL A 183 14.47 -5.72 -15.07
N SER A 184 15.78 -5.88 -14.88
CA SER A 184 16.36 -7.04 -14.18
C SER A 184 16.86 -6.59 -12.81
N ALA A 185 16.29 -7.14 -11.74
CA ALA A 185 16.72 -6.91 -10.37
C ALA A 185 17.00 -8.24 -9.64
N PRO A 186 17.81 -8.25 -8.56
CA PRO A 186 17.98 -9.44 -7.75
C PRO A 186 16.63 -9.96 -7.25
N PRO A 187 16.48 -11.29 -7.04
CA PRO A 187 15.29 -11.85 -6.41
C PRO A 187 14.96 -11.16 -5.08
N ASP A 188 13.68 -11.01 -4.79
CA ASP A 188 13.13 -10.44 -3.55
C ASP A 188 13.46 -8.95 -3.30
N SER A 189 13.97 -8.23 -4.30
CA SER A 189 14.28 -6.80 -4.21
C SER A 189 13.04 -5.90 -4.25
N GLU A 190 11.90 -6.40 -4.75
CA GLU A 190 10.63 -5.70 -4.85
C GLU A 190 10.12 -5.24 -3.48
N LEU A 191 10.33 -6.04 -2.42
CA LEU A 191 9.98 -5.68 -1.05
C LEU A 191 10.83 -4.52 -0.52
N ALA A 192 12.11 -4.47 -0.88
CA ALA A 192 13.00 -3.37 -0.50
C ALA A 192 12.58 -2.06 -1.18
N PHE A 193 12.21 -2.11 -2.47
CA PHE A 193 11.69 -0.95 -3.19
C PHE A 193 10.31 -0.52 -2.68
N LEU A 194 9.43 -1.47 -2.36
CA LEU A 194 8.13 -1.19 -1.72
C LEU A 194 8.34 -0.44 -0.40
N ARG A 195 9.20 -0.96 0.48
CA ARG A 195 9.49 -0.32 1.76
C ARG A 195 10.08 1.07 1.56
N LYS A 196 11.04 1.20 0.63
CA LYS A 196 11.66 2.48 0.30
C LYS A 196 10.62 3.51 -0.19
N ALA A 197 9.72 3.12 -1.09
CA ALA A 197 8.66 3.98 -1.59
C ALA A 197 7.68 4.40 -0.49
N ALA A 198 7.30 3.49 0.41
CA ALA A 198 6.40 3.78 1.52
C ALA A 198 7.02 4.77 2.52
N ASP A 199 8.30 4.56 2.89
CA ASP A 199 9.05 5.46 3.79
C ASP A 199 9.28 6.85 3.16
N MET A 200 9.29 6.94 1.82
CA MET A 200 9.38 8.21 1.09
C MET A 200 8.02 8.88 0.84
N GLY A 201 6.93 8.23 1.21
CA GLY A 201 5.60 8.83 1.22
C GLY A 201 4.67 8.47 0.08
N SER A 202 5.01 7.48 -0.76
CA SER A 202 4.06 7.02 -1.80
C SER A 202 2.83 6.39 -1.15
N ARG A 203 1.67 6.99 -1.37
CA ARG A 203 0.39 6.52 -0.80
C ARG A 203 0.07 5.08 -1.20
N ASP A 204 0.37 4.70 -2.45
CA ASP A 204 0.06 3.36 -2.98
C ASP A 204 1.07 2.33 -2.46
N ALA A 205 2.32 2.74 -2.23
CA ALA A 205 3.32 1.92 -1.55
C ALA A 205 3.00 1.73 -0.06
N GLN A 206 2.51 2.77 0.61
CA GLN A 206 2.04 2.68 2.00
C GLN A 206 0.89 1.67 2.10
N TYR A 207 -0.13 1.79 1.25
CA TYR A 207 -1.20 0.79 1.18
C TYR A 207 -0.66 -0.63 0.96
N ALA A 208 0.14 -0.84 -0.10
CA ALA A 208 0.66 -2.16 -0.42
C ALA A 208 1.58 -2.74 0.68
N LEU A 209 2.31 -1.88 1.41
CA LEU A 209 3.10 -2.30 2.58
C LEU A 209 2.20 -2.75 3.72
N ALA A 210 1.12 -2.02 4.01
CA ALA A 210 0.16 -2.39 5.05
C ALA A 210 -0.51 -3.74 4.72
N GLU A 211 -0.88 -3.95 3.45
CA GLU A 211 -1.43 -5.23 2.97
C GLU A 211 -0.44 -6.38 3.21
N LYS A 212 0.84 -6.22 2.82
CA LYS A 212 1.87 -7.25 3.08
C LYS A 212 2.01 -7.58 4.58
N ILE A 213 1.84 -6.59 5.46
CA ILE A 213 1.87 -6.80 6.92
C ILE A 213 0.59 -7.53 7.39
N ALA A 214 -0.56 -7.25 6.79
CA ALA A 214 -1.84 -7.89 7.09
C ALA A 214 -1.79 -9.41 6.86
N TRP A 215 -1.20 -9.83 5.74
CA TRP A 215 -1.09 -11.23 5.32
C TRP A 215 -0.15 -12.09 6.19
N LEU A 216 0.63 -11.49 7.09
CA LEU A 216 1.45 -12.26 8.03
C LEU A 216 0.54 -12.99 9.02
N ASP A 217 0.76 -14.29 9.21
CA ASP A 217 0.03 -15.11 10.18
C ASP A 217 0.93 -15.44 11.37
N ASP A 218 1.10 -14.46 12.25
CA ASP A 218 1.84 -14.59 13.50
C ASP A 218 1.08 -13.89 14.63
N GLU A 219 0.50 -14.70 15.52
CA GLU A 219 -0.29 -14.24 16.67
C GLU A 219 0.51 -13.41 17.69
N PRO A 220 1.76 -13.79 18.06
CA PRO A 220 2.58 -12.98 18.97
C PRO A 220 2.82 -11.53 18.52
N THR A 221 2.84 -11.26 17.21
CA THR A 221 3.01 -9.91 16.66
C THR A 221 1.71 -9.22 16.27
N ARG A 222 0.55 -9.88 16.41
CA ARG A 222 -0.76 -9.39 15.94
C ARG A 222 -1.06 -7.96 16.37
N GLU A 223 -0.97 -7.67 17.67
CA GLU A 223 -1.28 -6.32 18.19
C GLU A 223 -0.36 -5.25 17.60
N PHE A 224 0.95 -5.53 17.53
CA PHE A 224 1.94 -4.63 16.94
C PHE A 224 1.66 -4.39 15.45
N ARG A 225 1.35 -5.46 14.69
CA ARG A 225 1.03 -5.36 13.26
C ARG A 225 -0.23 -4.53 13.02
N LEU A 226 -1.29 -4.73 13.81
CA LEU A 226 -2.53 -3.96 13.70
C LEU A 226 -2.31 -2.47 13.99
N ASP A 227 -1.50 -2.11 14.99
CA ASP A 227 -1.13 -0.71 15.24
C ASP A 227 -0.32 -0.09 14.09
N LEU A 228 0.67 -0.84 13.58
CA LEU A 228 1.50 -0.42 12.47
C LEU A 228 0.68 -0.22 11.18
N MET A 229 -0.16 -1.19 10.82
CA MET A 229 -1.05 -1.12 9.66
C MET A 229 -1.97 0.08 9.74
N ARG A 230 -2.59 0.33 10.89
CA ARG A 230 -3.46 1.49 11.10
C ARG A 230 -2.73 2.81 10.85
N LYS A 231 -1.51 2.96 11.35
CA LYS A 231 -0.68 4.16 11.10
C LYS A 231 -0.34 4.34 9.62
N ILE A 232 -0.01 3.24 8.94
CA ILE A 232 0.31 3.27 7.50
C ILE A 232 -0.94 3.61 6.68
N HIS A 233 -2.07 2.95 6.93
CA HIS A 233 -3.33 3.25 6.23
C HIS A 233 -3.80 4.68 6.50
N GLN A 234 -3.67 5.19 7.73
CA GLN A 234 -3.98 6.59 8.05
C GLN A 234 -3.20 7.55 7.15
N CYS A 235 -1.89 7.33 7.03
CA CYS A 235 -1.02 8.15 6.19
C CYS A 235 -1.38 8.06 4.68
N ALA A 236 -1.71 6.86 4.18
CA ALA A 236 -2.11 6.66 2.80
C ALA A 236 -3.48 7.28 2.49
N SER A 237 -4.44 7.13 3.41
CA SER A 237 -5.80 7.68 3.35
C SER A 237 -5.80 9.20 3.25
N GLU A 238 -4.99 9.88 4.07
CA GLU A 238 -4.81 11.35 4.01
C GLU A 238 -4.28 11.86 2.67
N GLN A 239 -3.56 11.01 1.93
CA GLN A 239 -3.01 11.30 0.60
C GLN A 239 -3.94 10.86 -0.55
N GLY A 240 -5.16 10.43 -0.23
CA GLY A 240 -6.17 10.09 -1.22
C GLY A 240 -6.21 8.62 -1.63
N GLN A 241 -5.62 7.70 -0.86
CA GLN A 241 -5.68 6.27 -1.16
C GLN A 241 -6.99 5.67 -0.59
N GLY A 242 -7.93 5.35 -1.47
CA GLY A 242 -9.30 4.98 -1.08
C GLY A 242 -9.43 3.64 -0.35
N ALA A 243 -8.65 2.62 -0.75
CA ALA A 243 -8.67 1.32 -0.08
C ALA A 243 -8.16 1.43 1.37
N SER A 244 -7.18 2.29 1.63
CA SER A 244 -6.67 2.54 2.98
C SER A 244 -7.69 3.23 3.86
N SER A 245 -8.51 4.11 3.29
CA SER A 245 -9.65 4.71 4.00
C SER A 245 -10.71 3.66 4.38
N LEU A 246 -10.98 2.70 3.48
CA LEU A 246 -11.86 1.56 3.76
C LEU A 246 -11.33 0.72 4.92
N GLU A 247 -10.05 0.34 4.87
CA GLU A 247 -9.41 -0.47 5.91
C GLU A 247 -9.44 0.22 7.29
N LEU A 248 -9.22 1.53 7.33
CA LEU A 248 -9.38 2.32 8.57
C LEU A 248 -10.81 2.30 9.08
N GLY A 249 -11.78 2.50 8.18
CA GLY A 249 -13.20 2.45 8.53
C GLY A 249 -13.57 1.12 9.16
N SER A 250 -13.15 0.01 8.53
CA SER A 250 -13.40 -1.35 9.00
C SER A 250 -12.72 -1.63 10.33
N HIS A 251 -11.46 -1.19 10.49
CA HIS A 251 -10.74 -1.32 11.76
C HIS A 251 -11.47 -0.58 12.90
N PHE A 252 -11.92 0.65 12.67
CA PHE A 252 -12.66 1.42 13.66
C PHE A 252 -14.03 0.82 13.95
N GLN A 253 -14.74 0.33 12.93
CA GLN A 253 -16.03 -0.31 13.08
C GLN A 253 -15.94 -1.57 13.96
N ILE A 254 -14.96 -2.46 13.68
CA ILE A 254 -14.73 -3.67 14.48
C ILE A 254 -14.35 -3.33 15.93
N SER A 255 -13.75 -2.16 16.15
CA SER A 255 -13.36 -1.68 17.48
C SER A 255 -14.47 -0.88 18.18
N ASP A 256 -15.71 -0.89 17.69
CA ASP A 256 -16.85 -0.09 18.16
C ASP A 256 -16.57 1.44 18.22
N ARG A 257 -15.62 1.94 17.42
CA ARG A 257 -15.26 3.38 17.31
C ARG A 257 -16.01 4.01 16.14
N PHE A 258 -17.34 3.99 16.22
CA PHE A 258 -18.20 4.29 15.07
C PHE A 258 -18.04 5.70 14.49
N ASP A 259 -17.87 6.74 15.33
CA ASP A 259 -17.63 8.11 14.86
C ASP A 259 -16.39 8.24 13.97
N GLU A 260 -15.35 7.46 14.26
CA GLU A 260 -14.12 7.44 13.47
C GLU A 260 -14.28 6.58 12.21
N ALA A 261 -15.04 5.48 12.31
CA ALA A 261 -15.39 4.67 11.16
C ALA A 261 -16.17 5.49 10.11
N VAL A 262 -17.18 6.24 10.54
CA VAL A 262 -17.96 7.14 9.65
C VAL A 262 -17.05 8.14 8.96
N LYS A 263 -16.11 8.77 9.69
CA LYS A 263 -15.15 9.73 9.09
C LYS A 263 -14.19 9.05 8.12
N ALA A 264 -13.69 7.87 8.44
CA ALA A 264 -12.77 7.12 7.59
C ALA A 264 -13.46 6.65 6.30
N TYR A 265 -14.66 6.08 6.38
CA TYR A 265 -15.45 5.74 5.19
C TYR A 265 -15.82 6.98 4.37
N HIS A 266 -16.13 8.11 5.02
CA HIS A 266 -16.45 9.33 4.30
C HIS A 266 -15.23 9.85 3.52
N GLN A 267 -14.04 9.78 4.14
CA GLN A 267 -12.78 10.03 3.44
C GLN A 267 -12.53 9.00 2.32
N GLY A 268 -12.91 7.74 2.51
CA GLY A 268 -12.82 6.70 1.49
C GLY A 268 -13.68 7.00 0.27
N THR A 269 -14.90 7.48 0.47
CA THR A 269 -15.76 7.96 -0.61
C THR A 269 -15.12 9.15 -1.34
N LYS A 270 -14.54 10.15 -0.62
CA LYS A 270 -13.78 11.25 -1.26
C LYS A 270 -12.65 10.72 -2.14
N ASN A 271 -11.97 9.71 -1.63
CA ASN A 271 -10.85 9.04 -2.28
C ASN A 271 -11.26 8.05 -3.37
N GLY A 272 -12.56 7.95 -3.71
CA GLY A 272 -13.06 7.14 -4.81
C GLY A 272 -13.36 5.68 -4.47
N ASN A 273 -13.31 5.28 -3.21
CA ASN A 273 -13.63 3.91 -2.82
C ASN A 273 -15.15 3.68 -2.73
N HIS A 274 -15.68 2.90 -3.66
CA HIS A 274 -17.12 2.63 -3.75
C HIS A 274 -17.65 1.86 -2.52
N LEU A 275 -16.89 0.90 -1.99
CA LEU A 275 -17.28 0.13 -0.79
C LEU A 275 -17.47 1.03 0.44
N SER A 276 -16.66 2.07 0.59
CA SER A 276 -16.82 3.05 1.67
C SER A 276 -18.15 3.81 1.52
N ALA A 277 -18.54 4.17 0.29
CA ALA A 277 -19.84 4.79 0.02
C ALA A 277 -21.00 3.80 0.25
N HIS A 278 -20.81 2.52 -0.12
CA HIS A 278 -21.78 1.46 0.14
C HIS A 278 -22.08 1.31 1.65
N ILE A 279 -21.03 1.18 2.47
CA ILE A 279 -21.17 1.00 3.92
C ILE A 279 -21.91 2.21 4.52
N LEU A 280 -21.55 3.43 4.13
CA LEU A 280 -22.25 4.64 4.61
C LEU A 280 -23.71 4.68 4.16
N SER A 281 -24.01 4.27 2.92
CA SER A 281 -25.40 4.18 2.44
C SER A 281 -26.23 3.26 3.34
N TYR A 282 -25.71 2.06 3.64
CA TYR A 282 -26.43 1.09 4.47
C TYR A 282 -26.48 1.50 5.95
N ALA A 283 -25.42 2.11 6.48
CA ALA A 283 -25.37 2.63 7.84
C ALA A 283 -26.45 3.70 8.07
N PHE A 284 -26.55 4.71 7.21
CA PHE A 284 -27.57 5.76 7.34
C PHE A 284 -28.99 5.25 7.08
N LYS A 285 -29.15 4.17 6.30
CA LYS A 285 -30.45 3.52 6.11
C LYS A 285 -30.89 2.73 7.33
N ALA A 286 -29.99 1.96 7.94
CA ALA A 286 -30.27 1.15 9.12
C ALA A 286 -30.39 1.99 10.41
N GLY A 287 -29.67 3.11 10.47
CA GLY A 287 -29.58 3.94 11.67
C GLY A 287 -29.01 3.18 12.87
N LYS A 288 -29.75 3.19 13.99
CA LYS A 288 -29.34 2.59 15.27
C LYS A 288 -29.69 1.11 15.42
N GLU A 289 -30.17 0.46 14.37
CA GLU A 289 -30.49 -0.97 14.40
C GLU A 289 -29.20 -1.82 14.42
N ARG A 290 -28.82 -2.31 15.61
CA ARG A 290 -27.65 -3.18 15.78
C ARG A 290 -27.92 -4.56 15.20
N GLY A 291 -27.04 -5.05 14.32
CA GLY A 291 -27.14 -6.37 13.69
C GLY A 291 -26.85 -6.40 12.19
N SER A 292 -26.82 -5.24 11.53
CA SER A 292 -26.26 -5.11 10.18
C SER A 292 -24.73 -5.19 10.22
N ASN A 293 -24.13 -5.79 9.19
CA ASN A 293 -22.68 -5.73 8.99
C ASN A 293 -22.18 -4.30 8.76
N ASP A 294 -23.07 -3.38 8.38
CA ASP A 294 -22.77 -1.96 8.11
C ASP A 294 -23.19 -1.04 9.27
N PHE A 295 -23.41 -1.59 10.48
CA PHE A 295 -23.81 -0.80 11.64
C PHE A 295 -22.71 0.18 12.07
N LEU A 296 -23.05 1.47 12.17
CA LEU A 296 -22.15 2.57 12.58
C LEU A 296 -22.78 3.54 13.60
N ASP A 297 -23.82 3.12 14.35
CA ASP A 297 -24.48 3.94 15.38
C ASP A 297 -24.85 5.37 14.94
N VAL A 298 -25.26 5.52 13.68
CA VAL A 298 -25.73 6.81 13.14
C VAL A 298 -27.25 6.92 13.27
N GLU A 299 -27.77 8.15 13.26
CA GLU A 299 -29.21 8.36 13.09
C GLU A 299 -29.65 7.98 11.68
N THR A 300 -30.88 7.47 11.54
CA THR A 300 -31.44 7.16 10.23
C THR A 300 -31.58 8.44 9.40
N ASP A 301 -31.04 8.43 8.19
CA ASP A 301 -31.12 9.52 7.22
C ASP A 301 -31.24 8.96 5.80
N GLU A 302 -32.48 8.84 5.32
CA GLU A 302 -32.82 8.23 4.04
C GLU A 302 -32.22 8.99 2.84
N GLU A 303 -32.19 10.32 2.89
CA GLU A 303 -31.65 11.12 1.78
C GLU A 303 -30.13 10.99 1.74
N ARG A 304 -29.46 11.02 2.89
CA ARG A 304 -28.01 10.79 3.01
C ARG A 304 -27.63 9.39 2.54
N ALA A 305 -28.40 8.38 2.96
CA ALA A 305 -28.26 7.00 2.50
C ALA A 305 -28.41 6.90 0.97
N ARG A 306 -29.40 7.58 0.40
CA ARG A 306 -29.63 7.64 -1.06
C ARG A 306 -28.46 8.29 -1.80
N ARG A 307 -27.92 9.42 -1.31
CA ARG A 307 -26.78 10.12 -1.96
C ARG A 307 -25.54 9.24 -1.99
N TYR A 308 -25.17 8.62 -0.87
CA TYR A 308 -24.07 7.65 -0.85
C TYR A 308 -24.34 6.45 -1.76
N GLY A 309 -25.57 5.97 -1.83
CA GLY A 309 -25.97 4.88 -2.72
C GLY A 309 -25.72 5.21 -4.20
N ILE A 310 -26.11 6.41 -4.64
CA ILE A 310 -25.86 6.88 -6.02
C ILE A 310 -24.36 7.01 -6.29
N ILE A 311 -23.61 7.59 -5.35
CA ILE A 311 -22.15 7.74 -5.49
C ILE A 311 -21.48 6.36 -5.55
N ASN A 312 -21.87 5.41 -4.69
CA ASN A 312 -21.36 4.03 -4.75
C ASN A 312 -21.59 3.40 -6.12
N THR A 313 -22.81 3.48 -6.67
CA THR A 313 -23.12 2.93 -7.99
C THR A 313 -22.19 3.52 -9.05
N TYR A 314 -22.04 4.85 -9.09
CA TYR A 314 -21.16 5.47 -10.07
C TYR A 314 -19.68 5.07 -9.89
N LEU A 315 -19.16 5.11 -8.65
CA LEU A 315 -17.78 4.71 -8.37
C LEU A 315 -17.50 3.24 -8.73
N SER A 316 -18.48 2.36 -8.51
CA SER A 316 -18.38 0.93 -8.84
C SER A 316 -18.45 0.68 -10.35
N ASP A 317 -19.39 1.31 -11.05
CA ASP A 317 -19.59 1.11 -12.50
C ASP A 317 -18.40 1.67 -13.31
N TYR A 318 -17.79 2.75 -12.82
CA TYR A 318 -16.67 3.44 -13.46
C TYR A 318 -15.33 3.24 -12.76
N GLU A 319 -15.17 2.16 -11.97
CA GLU A 319 -13.93 1.89 -11.21
C GLU A 319 -12.67 1.89 -12.11
N PHE A 320 -12.81 1.40 -13.34
CA PHE A 320 -11.73 1.38 -14.35
C PHE A 320 -11.19 2.77 -14.73
N MET A 321 -11.98 3.84 -14.52
CA MET A 321 -11.54 5.23 -14.70
C MET A 321 -10.91 5.83 -13.44
N SER A 322 -10.97 5.12 -12.31
CA SER A 322 -10.51 5.57 -10.98
C SER A 322 -11.06 6.95 -10.56
N PRO A 323 -12.39 7.14 -10.57
CA PRO A 323 -13.03 8.40 -10.16
C PRO A 323 -12.71 8.77 -8.71
N THR A 324 -12.66 10.07 -8.42
CA THR A 324 -12.59 10.61 -7.05
C THR A 324 -13.75 11.57 -6.81
N VAL A 325 -14.05 11.85 -5.54
CA VAL A 325 -15.19 12.70 -5.14
C VAL A 325 -14.70 13.86 -4.26
N PRO A 326 -13.90 14.79 -4.81
CA PRO A 326 -13.38 15.92 -4.02
C PRO A 326 -14.49 16.86 -3.53
N ASP A 327 -15.65 16.89 -4.21
CA ASP A 327 -16.83 17.68 -3.88
C ASP A 327 -17.80 16.95 -2.92
N LEU A 328 -17.38 15.86 -2.26
CA LEU A 328 -18.28 15.08 -1.40
C LEU A 328 -18.87 15.90 -0.25
N ASP A 329 -18.13 16.82 0.34
CA ASP A 329 -18.64 17.69 1.42
C ASP A 329 -19.72 18.65 0.91
N ASP A 330 -19.66 19.04 -0.36
CA ASP A 330 -20.66 19.89 -1.00
C ASP A 330 -21.90 19.10 -1.46
N ILE A 331 -21.82 17.77 -1.43
CA ILE A 331 -22.90 16.86 -1.84
C ILE A 331 -23.58 16.23 -0.61
N VAL A 332 -22.79 15.75 0.34
CA VAL A 332 -23.23 14.96 1.47
C VAL A 332 -22.28 15.22 2.65
N PRO A 333 -22.35 16.41 3.30
CA PRO A 333 -21.53 16.77 4.47
C PRO A 333 -21.98 16.04 5.73
N LEU A 334 -21.07 15.43 6.49
CA LEU A 334 -21.41 14.60 7.66
C LEU A 334 -22.36 15.32 8.66
N PRO A 335 -23.25 14.60 9.37
CA PRO A 335 -24.10 15.19 10.39
C PRO A 335 -23.26 15.93 11.45
N PRO A 336 -23.78 17.02 12.04
CA PRO A 336 -25.16 17.51 11.97
C PRO A 336 -25.44 18.47 10.81
N ALA A 337 -24.53 18.62 9.84
CA ALA A 337 -24.73 19.56 8.74
C ALA A 337 -25.96 19.17 7.88
N PRO A 338 -26.82 20.14 7.50
CA PRO A 338 -27.94 19.87 6.61
C PRO A 338 -27.43 19.54 5.20
N LEU A 339 -28.20 18.73 4.47
CA LEU A 339 -27.86 18.38 3.09
C LEU A 339 -28.16 19.56 2.14
N PRO A 340 -27.19 19.98 1.31
CA PRO A 340 -27.41 21.01 0.30
C PRO A 340 -28.25 20.48 -0.88
N GLU A 341 -28.69 21.37 -1.77
CA GLU A 341 -29.24 20.97 -3.07
C GLU A 341 -28.19 20.18 -3.87
N TRP A 342 -28.61 19.13 -4.56
CA TRP A 342 -27.71 18.28 -5.34
C TRP A 342 -28.40 17.73 -6.60
N ASP A 343 -27.71 17.87 -7.73
CA ASP A 343 -28.17 17.46 -9.06
C ASP A 343 -28.01 15.95 -9.34
N GLY A 344 -27.51 15.18 -8.38
CA GLY A 344 -27.28 13.74 -8.51
C GLY A 344 -25.94 13.35 -9.13
N LYS A 345 -25.03 14.30 -9.41
CA LYS A 345 -23.72 14.02 -10.02
C LYS A 345 -22.54 14.44 -9.14
N ILE A 346 -21.43 13.74 -9.27
CA ILE A 346 -20.14 14.14 -8.68
C ILE A 346 -19.33 14.98 -9.68
N ALA A 347 -18.34 15.75 -9.21
CA ALA A 347 -17.51 16.60 -10.08
C ALA A 347 -16.83 15.81 -11.21
N PHE A 348 -16.30 14.62 -10.90
CA PHE A 348 -15.67 13.74 -11.89
C PHE A 348 -16.65 13.36 -13.01
N GLN A 349 -17.88 12.97 -12.64
CA GLN A 349 -18.92 12.60 -13.58
C GLN A 349 -19.28 13.77 -14.50
N ARG A 350 -19.45 14.98 -13.94
CA ARG A 350 -19.72 16.19 -14.74
C ARG A 350 -18.59 16.48 -15.73
N TRP A 351 -17.35 16.20 -15.37
CA TRP A 351 -16.20 16.43 -16.22
C TRP A 351 -16.09 15.40 -17.36
N VAL A 352 -16.34 14.11 -17.09
CA VAL A 352 -16.28 13.05 -18.12
C VAL A 352 -17.46 13.09 -19.08
N GLU A 353 -18.67 13.38 -18.59
CA GLU A 353 -19.90 13.46 -19.40
C GLU A 353 -20.10 14.84 -20.04
N GLY A 354 -19.27 15.82 -19.67
CA GLY A 354 -19.37 17.20 -20.14
C GLY A 354 -18.76 17.42 -21.52
N ASP A 355 -18.62 18.69 -21.89
CA ASP A 355 -17.93 19.07 -23.13
C ASP A 355 -16.45 18.68 -23.04
N GLU A 356 -15.93 18.10 -24.13
CA GLU A 356 -14.50 17.79 -24.26
C GLU A 356 -13.66 19.06 -24.00
N PRO A 357 -12.59 18.98 -23.18
CA PRO A 357 -11.68 20.10 -23.00
C PRO A 357 -11.20 20.64 -24.36
N PRO A 358 -11.05 21.97 -24.53
CA PRO A 358 -10.66 22.52 -25.81
C PRO A 358 -9.28 21.99 -26.21
N LYS A 359 -9.15 21.56 -27.47
CA LYS A 359 -7.87 21.13 -28.04
C LYS A 359 -6.81 22.22 -27.81
N PRO A 360 -5.64 21.87 -27.24
CA PRO A 360 -4.54 22.81 -27.09
C PRO A 360 -4.14 23.41 -28.44
N SER A 361 -3.91 24.73 -28.48
CA SER A 361 -3.50 25.45 -29.69
C SER A 361 -2.15 24.94 -30.21
N ASP A 362 -1.98 24.89 -31.53
CA ASP A 362 -0.73 24.45 -32.17
C ASP A 362 0.48 25.27 -31.67
N GLU A 363 0.30 26.57 -31.39
CA GLU A 363 1.34 27.44 -30.81
C GLU A 363 1.78 26.99 -29.41
N LEU A 364 0.83 26.52 -28.59
CA LEU A 364 1.11 26.05 -27.23
C LEU A 364 1.86 24.71 -27.27
N ILE A 365 1.39 23.78 -28.10
CA ILE A 365 2.03 22.47 -28.27
C ILE A 365 3.46 22.68 -28.78
N LYS A 366 3.63 23.53 -29.81
CA LYS A 366 4.95 23.87 -30.35
C LYS A 366 5.86 24.51 -29.30
N LYS A 367 5.38 25.51 -28.56
CA LYS A 367 6.14 26.17 -27.49
C LYS A 367 6.68 25.16 -26.47
N LEU A 368 5.83 24.24 -26.01
CA LEU A 368 6.21 23.25 -25.00
C LEU A 368 7.14 22.17 -25.56
N ALA A 369 6.93 21.75 -26.81
CA ALA A 369 7.80 20.81 -27.51
C ALA A 369 9.20 21.41 -27.75
N ASP A 370 9.28 22.63 -28.28
CA ASP A 370 10.53 23.35 -28.54
C ASP A 370 11.33 23.54 -27.23
N LYS A 371 10.64 23.90 -26.13
CA LYS A 371 11.25 24.03 -24.80
C LYS A 371 11.87 22.72 -24.30
N ALA A 372 11.29 21.58 -24.66
CA ALA A 372 11.74 20.26 -24.26
C ALA A 372 12.64 19.55 -25.30
N GLY A 373 12.87 20.16 -26.47
CA GLY A 373 13.62 19.56 -27.58
C GLY A 373 12.91 18.36 -28.22
N LEU A 374 11.59 18.44 -28.37
CA LEU A 374 10.74 17.36 -28.90
C LEU A 374 10.15 17.70 -30.27
N ASP A 375 9.91 16.69 -31.09
CA ASP A 375 9.06 16.80 -32.27
C ASP A 375 7.59 17.00 -31.88
N VAL A 376 6.93 17.96 -32.50
CA VAL A 376 5.54 18.35 -32.17
C VAL A 376 4.54 17.24 -32.48
N LYS A 377 4.79 16.44 -33.54
CA LYS A 377 3.82 15.44 -34.01
C LYS A 377 3.87 14.16 -33.22
N THR A 378 5.06 13.78 -32.75
CA THR A 378 5.28 12.51 -32.04
C THR A 378 5.48 12.71 -30.55
N GLY A 379 5.94 13.89 -30.11
CA GLY A 379 6.39 14.14 -28.74
C GLY A 379 7.70 13.46 -28.40
N LEU A 380 8.42 12.88 -29.37
CA LEU A 380 9.70 12.22 -29.16
C LEU A 380 10.87 13.22 -29.31
N PRO A 381 12.05 12.97 -28.71
CA PRO A 381 13.22 13.81 -28.90
C PRO A 381 13.62 13.99 -30.37
N LEU A 382 14.08 15.20 -30.73
CA LEU A 382 14.57 15.57 -32.06
C LEU A 382 15.91 14.92 -32.44
#